data_AF-A0A1E7H1B9-F1
#
_entry.id   AF-A0A1E7H1B9-F1
#
_cell.length_a   1.000
_cell.length_b   1.000
_cell.length_c   1.000
_cell.angle_alpha   90.00
_cell.angle_beta   90.00
_cell.angle_gamma   90.00
#
_symmetry.space_group_name_H-M   'P 1'
#
loop_
_entity.id
_entity.type
_entity.pdbx_description
1 polymer ?
#
loop_
_entity_poly.entity_id
_entity_poly.type
_entity_poly.pdbx_seq_one_letter_code
_entity_poly.pdbx_strand_id
1 'polypeptide(L)'
;MTIERPKKIPLLQICCSAIFLFLFVSLLNGCAHAATIENNYFSAVRSYKKLLKSPTQRKYRENWINIVNKFRAVYDRHPKGRWADNSLFMTAKTYRGLYRYSGRKRDIRQSLAYYQRMINRFPDSVLADDALFALAEIELKVRKQEQASLKYYKLIVSRYPKADHYSGAKEAIARLSSARSTTKVRNDKKPEREIKPKTERKTKAKTGSLVDVTRLRFWSNPTYTRIVIDAKKEIPYSYRLLNKDPSIQKPQRLYVDLKNTRVGPKLSTIVPIRDNLLKGARAGQHTRSSVRVVLDIKTIDTFKVFSLYNPFRIVIDINGKGTITDQDGSPGIPHPQALARQLALNVNRIVIDPGHGGKDPGAPGCYKGVVEKDIVLQVSKKLGKKIEAELGFVSHDKECKRLTMSKYQDQLVNGIVDGIRRYIKKIKAPVI
;
A
#
# COMPACT_ATOMS: atom_id res chain seq x y z
N MET A 1 -48.43 6.48 -66.20
CA MET A 1 -48.00 7.40 -65.14
C MET A 1 -47.62 6.56 -63.94
N THR A 2 -46.35 6.18 -63.83
CA THR A 2 -45.86 5.23 -62.82
C THR A 2 -45.15 5.99 -61.72
N ILE A 3 -45.69 5.89 -60.51
CA ILE A 3 -45.15 6.51 -59.29
C ILE A 3 -44.20 5.49 -58.64
N GLU A 4 -42.91 5.85 -58.52
CA GLU A 4 -41.93 5.06 -57.77
C GLU A 4 -42.14 5.21 -56.25
N ARG A 5 -42.02 4.09 -55.52
CA ARG A 5 -42.12 4.05 -54.06
C ARG A 5 -40.82 4.52 -53.38
N PRO A 6 -40.89 5.24 -52.25
CA PRO A 6 -39.71 5.69 -51.53
C PRO A 6 -38.95 4.51 -50.89
N LYS A 7 -37.63 4.49 -51.06
CA LYS A 7 -36.72 3.51 -50.45
C LYS A 7 -36.77 3.62 -48.93
N LYS A 8 -37.19 2.54 -48.26
CA LYS A 8 -37.13 2.41 -46.80
C LYS A 8 -35.66 2.35 -46.36
N ILE A 9 -35.22 3.34 -45.59
CA ILE A 9 -33.93 3.28 -44.89
C ILE A 9 -34.11 2.30 -43.71
N PRO A 10 -33.28 1.26 -43.58
CA PRO A 10 -33.45 0.27 -42.53
C PRO A 10 -33.08 0.85 -41.16
N LEU A 11 -34.02 0.81 -40.21
CA LEU A 11 -33.86 1.25 -38.80
C LEU A 11 -32.57 0.74 -38.15
N LEU A 12 -32.05 -0.41 -38.58
CA LEU A 12 -30.85 -1.06 -38.07
C LEU A 12 -29.57 -0.21 -38.30
N GLN A 13 -29.52 0.58 -39.38
CA GLN A 13 -28.35 1.38 -39.77
C GLN A 13 -28.21 2.65 -38.92
N ILE A 14 -29.33 3.17 -38.41
CA ILE A 14 -29.38 4.33 -37.51
C ILE A 14 -28.92 3.92 -36.09
N CYS A 15 -29.32 2.74 -35.60
CA CYS A 15 -28.92 2.25 -34.28
C CYS A 15 -27.41 1.92 -34.19
N CYS A 16 -26.82 1.29 -35.21
CA CYS A 16 -25.38 0.99 -35.22
C CYS A 16 -24.52 2.25 -35.24
N SER A 17 -24.94 3.29 -35.96
CA SER A 17 -24.22 4.57 -36.05
C SER A 17 -24.24 5.33 -34.73
N ALA A 18 -25.36 5.29 -33.99
CA ALA A 18 -25.49 5.91 -32.67
C ALA A 18 -24.63 5.20 -31.60
N ILE A 19 -24.54 3.87 -31.63
CA ILE A 19 -23.70 3.08 -30.71
C ILE A 19 -22.20 3.32 -30.99
N PHE A 20 -21.81 3.42 -32.26
CA PHE A 20 -20.44 3.73 -32.64
C PHE A 20 -20.04 5.16 -32.23
N LEU A 21 -20.93 6.13 -32.40
CA LEU A 21 -20.73 7.51 -31.94
C LEU A 21 -20.60 7.58 -30.41
N PHE A 22 -21.41 6.82 -29.67
CA PHE A 22 -21.36 6.79 -28.19
C PHE A 22 -20.07 6.13 -27.66
N LEU A 23 -19.61 5.05 -28.29
CA LEU A 23 -18.34 4.39 -27.96
C LEU A 23 -17.12 5.27 -28.31
N PHE A 24 -17.17 6.00 -29.42
CA PHE A 24 -16.11 6.91 -29.84
C PHE A 24 -15.99 8.15 -28.94
N VAL A 25 -17.12 8.76 -28.55
CA VAL A 25 -17.17 9.87 -27.58
C VAL A 25 -16.66 9.43 -26.20
N SER A 26 -16.98 8.20 -25.77
CA SER A 26 -16.50 7.65 -24.50
C SER A 26 -14.97 7.44 -24.46
N LEU A 27 -14.37 7.02 -25.59
CA LEU A 27 -12.92 6.84 -25.73
C LEU A 27 -12.16 8.17 -25.77
N LEU A 28 -12.68 9.18 -26.46
CA LEU A 28 -12.09 10.52 -26.51
C LEU A 28 -12.06 11.20 -25.14
N ASN A 29 -13.14 11.04 -24.35
CA ASN A 29 -13.24 11.59 -23.00
C ASN A 29 -12.23 10.99 -22.01
N GLY A 30 -11.89 9.70 -22.15
CA GLY A 30 -10.90 9.03 -21.30
C GLY A 30 -9.46 9.53 -21.53
N CYS A 31 -9.06 9.71 -22.78
CA CYS A 31 -7.74 10.22 -23.15
C CYS A 31 -7.53 11.68 -22.70
N ALA A 32 -8.55 12.54 -22.87
CA ALA A 32 -8.51 13.93 -22.41
C ALA A 32 -8.38 14.04 -20.88
N HIS A 33 -9.03 13.14 -20.13
CA HIS A 33 -8.92 13.07 -18.67
C HIS A 33 -7.54 12.61 -18.18
N ALA A 34 -6.88 11.66 -18.86
CA ALA A 34 -5.54 11.24 -18.48
C ALA A 34 -4.48 12.34 -18.70
N ALA A 35 -4.55 13.03 -19.85
CA ALA A 35 -3.67 14.14 -20.19
C ALA A 35 -3.79 15.31 -19.20
N THR A 36 -5.00 15.59 -18.70
CA THR A 36 -5.23 16.66 -17.72
C THR A 36 -4.59 16.36 -16.34
N ILE A 37 -4.46 15.10 -15.93
CA ILE A 37 -3.88 14.74 -14.62
C ILE A 37 -2.37 14.79 -14.62
N GLU A 38 -1.76 14.33 -15.69
CA GLU A 38 -0.34 14.51 -15.94
C GLU A 38 0.04 15.99 -15.98
N ASN A 39 -0.74 16.80 -16.71
CA ASN A 39 -0.57 18.25 -16.74
C ASN A 39 -0.70 18.88 -15.35
N ASN A 40 -1.68 18.44 -14.54
CA ASN A 40 -1.86 18.91 -13.17
C ASN A 40 -0.67 18.55 -12.26
N TYR A 41 -0.16 17.32 -12.36
CA TYR A 41 1.03 16.89 -11.61
C TYR A 41 2.25 17.72 -11.99
N PHE A 42 2.56 17.85 -13.27
CA PHE A 42 3.72 18.62 -13.71
C PHE A 42 3.56 20.13 -13.46
N SER A 43 2.34 20.66 -13.47
CA SER A 43 2.05 22.03 -13.03
C SER A 43 2.36 22.22 -11.53
N ALA A 44 2.02 21.23 -10.69
CA ALA A 44 2.38 21.22 -9.27
C ALA A 44 3.92 21.17 -9.09
N VAL A 45 4.62 20.33 -9.86
CA VAL A 45 6.09 20.24 -9.86
C VAL A 45 6.73 21.56 -10.28
N ARG A 46 6.24 22.21 -11.35
CA ARG A 46 6.72 23.53 -11.77
C ARG A 46 6.51 24.57 -10.68
N SER A 47 5.35 24.58 -10.02
CA SER A 47 5.05 25.47 -8.89
C SER A 47 6.02 25.24 -7.72
N TYR A 48 6.30 23.98 -7.40
CA TYR A 48 7.28 23.60 -6.39
C TYR A 48 8.69 24.09 -6.73
N LYS A 49 9.16 23.83 -7.95
CA LYS A 49 10.48 24.30 -8.43
C LYS A 49 10.57 25.83 -8.41
N LYS A 50 9.52 26.54 -8.83
CA LYS A 50 9.45 28.02 -8.81
C LYS A 50 9.59 28.55 -7.37
N LEU A 51 8.85 27.97 -6.42
CA LEU A 51 8.98 28.33 -5.01
C LEU A 51 10.40 28.09 -4.48
N LEU A 52 11.02 26.96 -4.82
CA LEU A 52 12.41 26.68 -4.43
C LEU A 52 13.45 27.62 -5.04
N LYS A 53 13.14 28.32 -6.12
CA LYS A 53 14.02 29.35 -6.70
C LYS A 53 13.84 30.74 -6.09
N SER A 54 12.76 30.98 -5.35
CA SER A 54 12.47 32.29 -4.75
C SER A 54 12.67 32.30 -3.23
N PRO A 55 13.78 32.84 -2.71
CA PRO A 55 14.04 32.92 -1.27
C PRO A 55 12.97 33.72 -0.51
N THR A 56 12.42 34.76 -1.15
CA THR A 56 11.37 35.60 -0.59
C THR A 56 10.05 34.84 -0.45
N GLN A 57 9.64 34.10 -1.50
CA GLN A 57 8.36 33.37 -1.46
C GLN A 57 8.36 32.18 -0.50
N ARG A 58 9.51 31.53 -0.26
CA ARG A 58 9.60 30.38 0.67
C ARG A 58 9.27 30.71 2.12
N LYS A 59 9.35 31.98 2.53
CA LYS A 59 9.01 32.40 3.89
C LYS A 59 7.50 32.31 4.17
N TYR A 60 6.66 32.39 3.13
CA TYR A 60 5.21 32.41 3.27
C TYR A 60 4.60 31.01 3.23
N ARG A 61 3.91 30.64 4.31
CA ARG A 61 3.26 29.32 4.49
C ARG A 61 2.29 28.99 3.36
N GLU A 62 1.48 29.95 2.95
CA GLU A 62 0.41 29.77 1.96
C GLU A 62 0.96 29.23 0.63
N ASN A 63 2.14 29.70 0.21
CA ASN A 63 2.79 29.23 -1.02
C ASN A 63 3.08 27.72 -0.96
N TRP A 64 3.55 27.22 0.17
CA TRP A 64 3.75 25.79 0.39
C TRP A 64 2.43 25.01 0.44
N ILE A 65 1.43 25.54 1.14
CA ILE A 65 0.11 24.89 1.27
C ILE A 65 -0.60 24.81 -0.08
N ASN A 66 -0.48 25.83 -0.92
CA ASN A 66 -1.01 25.83 -2.28
C ASN A 66 -0.38 24.70 -3.12
N ILE A 67 0.93 24.50 -3.03
CA ILE A 67 1.60 23.39 -3.72
C ILE A 67 1.19 22.03 -3.14
N VAL A 68 1.09 21.90 -1.81
CA VAL A 68 0.54 20.71 -1.16
C VAL A 68 -0.83 20.37 -1.71
N ASN A 69 -1.72 21.36 -1.82
CA ASN A 69 -3.07 21.16 -2.32
C ASN A 69 -3.08 20.73 -3.79
N LYS A 70 -2.16 21.25 -4.61
CA LYS A 70 -2.00 20.80 -6.01
C LYS A 70 -1.60 19.32 -6.09
N PHE A 71 -0.59 18.88 -5.35
CA PHE A 71 -0.20 17.46 -5.33
C PHE A 71 -1.29 16.57 -4.73
N ARG A 72 -1.94 17.01 -3.65
CA ARG A 72 -3.07 16.29 -3.07
C ARG A 72 -4.22 16.15 -4.05
N ALA A 73 -4.57 17.19 -4.80
CA ALA A 73 -5.65 17.13 -5.79
C ALA A 73 -5.36 16.10 -6.89
N VAL A 74 -4.09 15.93 -7.31
CA VAL A 74 -3.69 14.88 -8.25
C VAL A 74 -3.95 13.50 -7.65
N TYR A 75 -3.49 13.28 -6.40
CA TYR A 75 -3.70 12.01 -5.71
C TYR A 75 -5.19 11.73 -5.40
N ASP A 76 -5.92 12.71 -4.87
CA ASP A 76 -7.31 12.55 -4.45
C ASP A 76 -8.22 12.23 -5.64
N ARG A 77 -7.92 12.78 -6.83
CA ARG A 77 -8.66 12.48 -8.07
C ARG A 77 -8.27 11.14 -8.69
N HIS A 78 -6.98 10.76 -8.66
CA HIS A 78 -6.51 9.47 -9.18
C HIS A 78 -5.60 8.75 -8.17
N PRO A 79 -6.17 8.18 -7.10
CA PRO A 79 -5.38 7.62 -5.99
C PRO A 79 -4.71 6.28 -6.34
N LYS A 80 -4.90 5.78 -7.57
CA LYS A 80 -4.22 4.62 -8.16
C LYS A 80 -3.55 4.97 -9.50
N GLY A 81 -3.53 6.24 -9.88
CA GLY A 81 -2.95 6.68 -11.15
C GLY A 81 -1.43 6.68 -11.12
N ARG A 82 -0.81 6.74 -12.31
CA ARG A 82 0.66 6.75 -12.50
C ARG A 82 1.43 7.85 -11.76
N TRP A 83 0.73 8.87 -11.24
CA TRP A 83 1.31 9.98 -10.49
C TRP A 83 0.96 9.95 -9.00
N ALA A 84 0.28 8.91 -8.52
CA ALA A 84 -0.28 8.88 -7.17
C ALA A 84 0.78 8.74 -6.07
N ASP A 85 1.75 7.85 -6.26
CA ASP A 85 2.91 7.67 -5.39
C ASP A 85 3.80 8.92 -5.39
N ASN A 86 4.14 9.43 -6.58
CA ASN A 86 4.83 10.71 -6.75
C ASN A 86 4.11 11.86 -6.04
N SER A 87 2.78 11.93 -6.15
CA SER A 87 1.98 12.98 -5.52
C SER A 87 2.00 12.89 -4.00
N LEU A 88 1.92 11.68 -3.42
CA LEU A 88 2.06 11.50 -1.97
C LEU A 88 3.47 11.84 -1.49
N PHE A 89 4.49 11.37 -2.21
CA PHE A 89 5.89 11.67 -1.93
C PHE A 89 6.16 13.17 -1.97
N MET A 90 5.73 13.85 -3.02
CA MET A 90 5.89 15.29 -3.19
C MET A 90 5.06 16.07 -2.18
N THR A 91 3.88 15.59 -1.78
CA THR A 91 3.11 16.18 -0.66
C THR A 91 3.92 16.12 0.64
N ALA A 92 4.49 14.96 0.96
CA ALA A 92 5.32 14.77 2.15
C ALA A 92 6.57 15.66 2.14
N LYS A 93 7.26 15.71 0.99
CA LYS A 93 8.45 16.54 0.75
C LYS A 93 8.14 18.02 0.87
N THR A 94 7.00 18.46 0.34
CA THR A 94 6.54 19.86 0.44
C THR A 94 6.24 20.24 1.89
N TYR A 95 5.59 19.37 2.67
CA TYR A 95 5.41 19.58 4.12
C TYR A 95 6.75 19.61 4.89
N ARG A 96 7.71 18.75 4.53
CA ARG A 96 9.07 18.78 5.10
C ARG A 96 9.75 20.12 4.82
N GLY A 97 9.63 20.62 3.59
CA GLY A 97 10.12 21.94 3.18
C GLY A 97 9.48 23.06 3.99
N LEU A 98 8.14 23.07 4.08
CA LEU A 98 7.39 24.02 4.90
C LEU A 98 7.81 24.01 6.37
N TYR A 99 8.07 22.83 6.94
CA TYR A 99 8.54 22.71 8.32
C TYR A 99 9.84 23.48 8.57
N ARG A 100 10.77 23.50 7.60
CA ARG A 100 12.04 24.24 7.74
C ARG A 100 11.85 25.74 7.94
N TYR A 101 10.77 26.31 7.41
CA TYR A 101 10.46 27.73 7.53
C TYR A 101 9.48 28.02 8.66
N SER A 102 8.50 27.15 8.86
CA SER A 102 7.43 27.37 9.83
C SER A 102 7.78 26.92 11.25
N GLY A 103 8.69 25.95 11.42
CA GLY A 103 8.99 25.30 12.70
C GLY A 103 7.81 24.55 13.33
N ARG A 104 6.63 24.49 12.68
CA ARG A 104 5.41 23.97 13.29
C ARG A 104 5.45 22.44 13.33
N LYS A 105 5.36 21.87 14.54
CA LYS A 105 5.27 20.41 14.75
C LYS A 105 4.16 19.73 13.93
N ARG A 106 3.10 20.46 13.56
CA ARG A 106 2.02 19.94 12.71
C ARG A 106 2.51 19.63 11.29
N ASP A 107 3.38 20.46 10.72
CA ASP A 107 3.83 20.29 9.34
C ASP A 107 4.78 19.11 9.20
N ILE A 108 5.68 18.92 10.16
CA ILE A 108 6.53 17.73 10.16
C ILE A 108 5.73 16.45 10.40
N ARG A 109 4.68 16.48 11.25
CA ARG A 109 3.76 15.35 11.40
C ARG A 109 3.02 15.02 10.11
N GLN A 110 2.60 16.04 9.35
CA GLN A 110 2.00 15.82 8.04
C GLN A 110 3.01 15.20 7.06
N SER A 111 4.24 15.68 7.03
CA SER A 111 5.31 15.08 6.22
C SER A 111 5.48 13.58 6.53
N LEU A 112 5.64 13.23 7.81
CA LEU A 112 5.75 11.83 8.25
C LEU A 112 4.52 11.01 7.84
N ALA A 113 3.32 11.55 8.01
CA ALA A 113 2.08 10.85 7.66
C ALA A 113 1.96 10.57 6.16
N TYR A 114 2.36 11.52 5.31
CA TYR A 114 2.32 11.35 3.86
C TYR A 114 3.41 10.40 3.34
N TYR A 115 4.64 10.45 3.90
CA TYR A 115 5.65 9.44 3.55
C TYR A 115 5.21 8.03 3.97
N GLN A 116 4.68 7.88 5.19
CA GLN A 116 4.17 6.59 5.64
C GLN A 116 2.98 6.11 4.77
N ARG A 117 2.10 7.03 4.35
CA ARG A 117 0.99 6.72 3.45
C ARG A 117 1.49 6.28 2.08
N MET A 118 2.53 6.92 1.56
CA MET A 118 3.17 6.56 0.29
C MET A 118 3.70 5.13 0.35
N ILE A 119 4.54 4.81 1.35
CA ILE A 119 5.12 3.46 1.53
C ILE A 119 4.03 2.40 1.76
N ASN A 120 2.99 2.72 2.52
CA ASN A 120 1.90 1.79 2.79
C ASN A 120 1.06 1.49 1.55
N ARG A 121 0.94 2.44 0.63
CA ARG A 121 0.07 2.33 -0.56
C ARG A 121 0.82 1.90 -1.81
N PHE A 122 2.10 2.23 -1.87
CA PHE A 122 2.98 1.99 -3.00
C PHE A 122 4.32 1.41 -2.51
N PRO A 123 4.30 0.23 -1.85
CA PRO A 123 5.52 -0.38 -1.32
C PRO A 123 6.52 -0.76 -2.42
N ASP A 124 6.05 -1.05 -3.63
CA ASP A 124 6.89 -1.43 -4.76
C ASP A 124 7.33 -0.21 -5.61
N SER A 125 6.97 1.01 -5.19
CA SER A 125 7.40 2.22 -5.88
C SER A 125 8.90 2.40 -5.75
N VAL A 126 9.53 2.88 -6.82
CA VAL A 126 10.94 3.28 -6.84
C VAL A 126 11.25 4.42 -5.86
N LEU A 127 10.22 5.08 -5.30
CA LEU A 127 10.36 6.15 -4.31
C LEU A 127 10.17 5.64 -2.86
N ALA A 128 9.96 4.34 -2.66
CA ALA A 128 9.63 3.79 -1.35
C ALA A 128 10.83 3.85 -0.39
N ASP A 129 12.04 3.62 -0.89
CA ASP A 129 13.28 3.76 -0.13
C ASP A 129 13.64 5.25 0.07
N ASP A 130 13.44 6.13 -0.92
CA ASP A 130 13.52 7.60 -0.71
C ASP A 130 12.62 8.05 0.46
N ALA A 131 11.37 7.56 0.47
CA ALA A 131 10.41 7.90 1.52
C ALA A 131 10.85 7.36 2.88
N LEU A 132 11.40 6.14 2.94
CA LEU A 132 11.93 5.55 4.16
C LEU A 132 13.17 6.29 4.65
N PHE A 133 14.04 6.71 3.74
CA PHE A 133 15.25 7.47 4.07
C PHE A 133 14.86 8.84 4.63
N ALA A 134 13.89 9.51 4.01
CA ALA A 134 13.34 10.75 4.51
C ALA A 134 12.69 10.60 5.90
N LEU A 135 11.94 9.53 6.14
CA LEU A 135 11.39 9.22 7.48
C LEU A 135 12.51 9.03 8.51
N ALA A 136 13.55 8.29 8.17
CA ALA A 136 14.70 8.06 9.03
C ALA A 136 15.39 9.38 9.40
N GLU A 137 15.65 10.24 8.42
CA GLU A 137 16.27 11.54 8.64
C GLU A 137 15.42 12.47 9.51
N ILE A 138 14.10 12.48 9.29
CA ILE A 138 13.19 13.28 10.12
C ILE A 138 13.22 12.80 11.56
N GLU A 139 13.11 11.49 11.80
CA GLU A 139 13.15 10.94 13.15
C GLU A 139 14.49 11.22 13.83
N LEU A 140 15.61 11.08 13.13
CA LEU A 140 16.93 11.32 13.69
C LEU A 140 17.21 12.81 13.94
N LYS A 141 17.11 13.63 12.89
CA LYS A 141 17.60 15.02 12.94
C LYS A 141 16.59 15.94 13.62
N VAL A 142 15.29 15.74 13.38
CA VAL A 142 14.23 16.63 13.86
C VAL A 142 13.65 16.15 15.19
N ARG A 143 13.30 14.86 15.29
CA ARG A 143 12.61 14.34 16.48
C ARG A 143 13.56 13.74 17.53
N LYS A 144 14.85 13.58 17.20
CA LYS A 144 15.87 12.97 18.05
C LYS A 144 15.48 11.56 18.52
N GLN A 145 14.82 10.80 17.64
CA GLN A 145 14.36 9.42 17.89
C GLN A 145 15.22 8.42 17.13
N GLU A 146 16.43 8.15 17.64
CA GLU A 146 17.39 7.26 16.98
C GLU A 146 16.86 5.86 16.72
N GLN A 147 16.12 5.27 17.68
CA GLN A 147 15.54 3.94 17.51
C GLN A 147 14.51 3.90 16.38
N ALA A 148 13.72 4.97 16.24
CA ALA A 148 12.76 5.10 15.14
C ALA A 148 13.48 5.28 13.79
N SER A 149 14.58 6.05 13.76
CA SER A 149 15.43 6.18 12.57
C SER A 149 16.07 4.86 12.15
N LEU A 150 16.67 4.13 13.10
CA LEU A 150 17.30 2.82 12.85
C LEU A 150 16.33 1.83 12.23
N LYS A 151 15.06 1.84 12.68
CA LYS A 151 14.02 0.99 12.12
C LYS A 151 13.82 1.24 10.62
N TYR A 152 13.78 2.49 10.19
CA TYR A 152 13.57 2.81 8.77
C TYR A 152 14.82 2.46 7.93
N TYR A 153 16.02 2.75 8.41
CA TYR A 153 17.25 2.33 7.71
C TYR A 153 17.34 0.81 7.56
N LYS A 154 17.02 0.04 8.60
CA LYS A 154 16.97 -1.43 8.51
C LYS A 154 15.92 -1.92 7.51
N LEU A 155 14.82 -1.19 7.36
CA LEU A 155 13.78 -1.54 6.39
C LEU A 155 14.26 -1.33 4.95
N ILE A 156 15.07 -0.29 4.69
CA ILE A 156 15.71 -0.07 3.38
C ILE A 156 16.62 -1.24 3.04
N VAL A 157 17.55 -1.58 3.94
CA VAL A 157 18.53 -2.66 3.73
C VAL A 157 17.86 -4.02 3.51
N SER A 158 16.76 -4.31 4.22
CA SER A 158 16.08 -5.61 4.12
C SER A 158 15.12 -5.73 2.94
N ARG A 159 14.43 -4.66 2.54
CA ARG A 159 13.39 -4.73 1.49
C ARG A 159 13.81 -4.16 0.14
N TYR A 160 14.79 -3.28 0.11
CA TYR A 160 15.21 -2.56 -1.10
C TYR A 160 16.72 -2.69 -1.31
N PRO A 161 17.26 -3.93 -1.44
CA PRO A 161 18.71 -4.16 -1.52
C PRO A 161 19.36 -3.60 -2.80
N LYS A 162 18.55 -3.25 -3.81
CA LYS A 162 19.00 -2.70 -5.10
C LYS A 162 18.71 -1.20 -5.27
N ALA A 163 18.12 -0.56 -4.28
CA ALA A 163 17.74 0.85 -4.39
C ALA A 163 18.91 1.78 -4.03
N ASP A 164 18.85 3.03 -4.48
CA ASP A 164 19.96 3.99 -4.38
C ASP A 164 20.30 4.36 -2.92
N HIS A 165 19.30 4.34 -2.03
CA HIS A 165 19.51 4.58 -0.60
C HIS A 165 20.04 3.39 0.20
N TYR A 166 20.29 2.23 -0.43
CA TYR A 166 20.78 1.04 0.26
C TYR A 166 22.12 1.26 0.99
N SER A 167 23.12 1.82 0.28
CA SER A 167 24.45 2.08 0.83
C SER A 167 24.39 3.08 2.00
N GLY A 168 23.73 4.22 1.77
CA GLY A 168 23.55 5.25 2.80
C GLY A 168 22.80 4.75 4.04
N ALA A 169 21.85 3.81 3.88
CA ALA A 169 21.18 3.18 5.00
C ALA A 169 22.11 2.27 5.82
N LYS A 170 23.00 1.48 5.18
CA LYS A 170 24.00 0.66 5.87
C LYS A 170 24.98 1.53 6.66
N GLU A 171 25.50 2.59 6.05
CA GLU A 171 26.40 3.55 6.71
C GLU A 171 25.74 4.20 7.92
N ALA A 172 24.48 4.63 7.78
CA ALA A 172 23.74 5.24 8.88
C ALA A 172 23.51 4.26 10.04
N ILE A 173 23.25 2.98 9.76
CA ILE A 173 23.14 1.93 10.79
C ILE A 173 24.47 1.74 11.50
N ALA A 174 25.57 1.63 10.77
CA ALA A 174 26.91 1.45 11.34
C ALA A 174 27.25 2.61 12.29
N ARG A 175 27.08 3.85 11.83
CA ARG A 175 27.35 5.06 12.63
C ARG A 175 26.50 5.14 13.90
N LEU A 176 25.20 4.83 13.81
CA LEU A 176 24.30 4.86 14.96
C LEU A 176 24.55 3.71 15.95
N SER A 177 25.19 2.63 15.48
CA SER A 177 25.55 1.48 16.33
C SER A 177 26.88 1.70 17.03
N SER A 178 27.89 2.27 16.34
CA SER A 178 29.20 2.61 16.93
C SER A 178 29.09 3.72 17.98
N ALA A 179 28.26 4.73 17.75
CA ALA A 179 27.99 5.80 18.71
C ALA A 179 27.42 5.28 20.05
N ARG A 180 26.77 4.11 20.07
CA ARG A 180 26.28 3.46 21.30
C ARG A 180 27.32 2.64 22.02
N SER A 181 28.31 2.12 21.28
CA SER A 181 29.42 1.36 21.86
C SER A 181 30.34 2.26 22.67
N THR A 182 30.49 3.53 22.29
CA THR A 182 31.34 4.50 23.00
C THR A 182 30.66 5.12 24.24
N THR A 183 29.34 5.00 24.40
CA THR A 183 28.62 5.52 25.59
C THR A 183 28.51 4.51 26.74
N LYS A 184 29.05 3.29 26.58
CA LYS A 184 28.87 2.17 27.53
C LYS A 184 30.16 1.78 28.26
N VAL A 185 30.89 2.76 28.81
CA VAL A 185 31.88 2.56 29.89
C VAL A 185 31.71 3.70 30.90
N ARG A 186 30.72 3.56 31.78
CA ARG A 186 30.77 4.12 33.14
C ARG A 186 29.85 3.26 33.99
N ASN A 187 30.48 2.40 34.77
CA ASN A 187 29.86 1.62 35.83
C ASN A 187 29.26 2.60 36.84
N ASP A 188 27.97 2.44 37.15
CA ASP A 188 27.44 2.69 38.48
C ASP A 188 26.17 1.85 38.68
N LYS A 189 26.20 1.05 39.74
CA LYS A 189 25.08 0.26 40.27
C LYS A 189 24.09 1.19 40.99
N LYS A 190 22.83 1.36 40.50
CA LYS A 190 21.58 1.49 41.31
C LYS A 190 20.33 1.69 40.43
N PRO A 191 19.11 1.51 40.98
CA PRO A 191 18.24 0.37 40.77
C PRO A 191 17.16 0.58 39.69
N GLU A 192 16.50 -0.52 39.33
CA GLU A 192 15.26 -0.60 38.54
C GLU A 192 14.28 0.55 38.83
N ARG A 193 14.08 1.42 37.84
CA ARG A 193 12.99 2.40 37.83
C ARG A 193 11.86 1.91 36.92
N GLU A 194 10.69 1.73 37.53
CA GLU A 194 9.41 1.47 36.89
C GLU A 194 9.18 2.33 35.63
N ILE A 195 8.93 1.67 34.50
CA ILE A 195 8.52 2.32 33.25
C ILE A 195 7.07 2.83 33.43
N LYS A 196 6.90 4.12 33.69
CA LYS A 196 5.60 4.81 33.69
C LYS A 196 5.04 5.02 32.25
N PRO A 197 3.71 5.11 32.07
CA PRO A 197 3.05 4.99 30.76
C PRO A 197 3.25 6.23 29.85
N LYS A 198 3.55 5.99 28.57
CA LYS A 198 3.53 7.00 27.50
C LYS A 198 2.09 7.46 27.27
N THR A 199 1.79 8.69 27.68
CA THR A 199 0.50 9.36 27.45
C THR A 199 0.67 10.39 26.34
N GLU A 200 0.02 10.20 25.18
CA GLU A 200 -0.14 11.27 24.20
C GLU A 200 -1.42 12.08 24.50
N ARG A 201 -1.22 13.40 24.71
CA ARG A 201 -2.16 14.54 24.68
C ARG A 201 -3.58 14.34 25.23
N LYS A 202 -3.83 14.95 26.40
CA LYS A 202 -5.15 15.43 26.83
C LYS A 202 -5.71 16.40 25.79
N THR A 203 -6.79 16.02 25.12
CA THR A 203 -7.73 16.97 24.51
C THR A 203 -8.98 16.97 25.38
N LYS A 204 -9.45 18.15 25.79
CA LYS A 204 -10.72 18.29 26.52
C LYS A 204 -11.82 17.68 25.65
N ALA A 205 -12.42 16.60 26.11
CA ALA A 205 -13.53 15.95 25.44
C ALA A 205 -14.74 16.90 25.46
N LYS A 206 -15.14 17.38 24.28
CA LYS A 206 -16.54 17.76 24.08
C LYS A 206 -17.38 16.50 24.28
N THR A 207 -18.46 16.59 25.03
CA THR A 207 -19.49 15.57 25.24
C THR A 207 -20.17 15.24 23.90
N GLY A 208 -19.50 14.40 23.10
CA GLY A 208 -20.05 13.76 21.92
C GLY A 208 -20.37 12.30 22.23
N SER A 209 -21.36 11.74 21.53
CA SER A 209 -21.71 10.31 21.62
C SER A 209 -20.47 9.41 21.44
N LEU A 210 -20.31 8.40 22.30
CA LEU A 210 -19.20 7.43 22.21
C LEU A 210 -19.15 6.75 20.83
N VAL A 211 -17.95 6.40 20.35
CA VAL A 211 -17.75 5.69 19.09
C VAL A 211 -17.79 4.18 19.30
N ASP A 212 -18.51 3.45 18.45
CA ASP A 212 -18.53 1.98 18.47
C ASP A 212 -17.20 1.41 17.98
N VAL A 213 -16.62 0.53 18.80
CA VAL A 213 -15.67 -0.49 18.31
C VAL A 213 -16.48 -1.64 17.73
N THR A 214 -16.31 -1.91 16.44
CA THR A 214 -17.27 -2.71 15.66
C THR A 214 -16.81 -4.14 15.41
N ARG A 215 -15.51 -4.35 15.18
CA ARG A 215 -14.95 -5.68 14.92
C ARG A 215 -13.53 -5.81 15.45
N LEU A 216 -13.18 -7.02 15.84
CA LEU A 216 -11.84 -7.47 16.16
C LEU A 216 -11.53 -8.66 15.24
N ARG A 217 -10.47 -8.54 14.42
CA ARG A 217 -10.07 -9.57 13.43
C ARG A 217 -8.60 -9.91 13.61
N PHE A 218 -8.21 -11.10 13.18
CA PHE A 218 -6.81 -11.51 13.19
C PHE A 218 -6.42 -12.32 11.95
N TRP A 219 -5.13 -12.34 11.66
CA TRP A 219 -4.47 -13.20 10.69
C TRP A 219 -3.13 -13.65 11.27
N SER A 220 -2.84 -14.93 11.18
CA SER A 220 -1.63 -15.53 11.73
C SER A 220 -0.83 -16.23 10.64
N ASN A 221 0.48 -16.21 10.78
CA ASN A 221 1.38 -17.16 10.13
C ASN A 221 2.44 -17.61 11.16
N PRO A 222 3.40 -18.48 10.79
CA PRO A 222 4.38 -18.99 11.75
C PRO A 222 5.26 -17.91 12.43
N THR A 223 5.47 -16.75 11.81
CA THR A 223 6.43 -15.73 12.26
C THR A 223 5.81 -14.42 12.72
N TYR A 224 4.54 -14.16 12.40
CA TYR A 224 3.82 -12.97 12.85
C TYR A 224 2.30 -13.21 12.98
N THR A 225 1.67 -12.41 13.85
CA THR A 225 0.22 -12.33 14.01
C THR A 225 -0.23 -10.87 13.90
N ARG A 226 -1.20 -10.60 13.03
CA ARG A 226 -1.81 -9.27 12.84
C ARG A 226 -3.20 -9.24 13.44
N ILE A 227 -3.47 -8.23 14.27
CA ILE A 227 -4.78 -7.96 14.85
C ILE A 227 -5.28 -6.62 14.32
N VAL A 228 -6.56 -6.56 13.97
CA VAL A 228 -7.20 -5.35 13.44
C VAL A 228 -8.44 -5.02 14.24
N ILE A 229 -8.49 -3.80 14.76
CA ILE A 229 -9.61 -3.22 15.50
C ILE A 229 -10.32 -2.22 14.57
N ASP A 230 -11.56 -2.50 14.19
CA ASP A 230 -12.37 -1.63 13.34
C ASP A 230 -13.23 -0.68 14.21
N ALA A 231 -13.21 0.62 13.91
CA ALA A 231 -14.09 1.60 14.55
C ALA A 231 -14.76 2.53 13.51
N LYS A 232 -15.94 3.05 13.84
CA LYS A 232 -16.74 3.88 12.90
C LYS A 232 -16.06 5.20 12.52
N LYS A 233 -15.19 5.73 13.39
CA LYS A 233 -14.50 7.02 13.22
C LYS A 233 -13.09 6.93 13.79
N GLU A 234 -12.25 7.89 13.41
CA GLU A 234 -10.93 8.08 14.01
C GLU A 234 -11.05 8.34 15.51
N ILE A 235 -10.22 7.65 16.29
CA ILE A 235 -10.24 7.68 17.74
C ILE A 235 -8.81 7.71 18.30
N PRO A 236 -8.54 8.54 19.33
CA PRO A 236 -7.28 8.46 20.05
C PRO A 236 -7.12 7.12 20.76
N TYR A 237 -5.90 6.59 20.79
CA TYR A 237 -5.59 5.37 21.53
C TYR A 237 -4.21 5.44 22.19
N SER A 238 -4.03 4.65 23.25
CA SER A 238 -2.75 4.43 23.93
C SER A 238 -2.51 2.94 24.11
N TYR A 239 -1.26 2.50 24.18
CA TYR A 239 -0.96 1.07 24.34
C TYR A 239 0.24 0.85 25.26
N ARG A 240 0.30 -0.32 25.88
CA ARG A 240 1.40 -0.70 26.76
C ARG A 240 1.63 -2.21 26.74
N LEU A 241 2.90 -2.58 26.61
CA LEU A 241 3.36 -3.94 26.86
C LEU A 241 3.52 -4.13 28.37
N LEU A 242 2.91 -5.19 28.89
CA LEU A 242 3.03 -5.65 30.26
C LEU A 242 3.89 -6.90 30.28
N ASN A 243 4.89 -6.92 31.14
CA ASN A 243 5.74 -8.09 31.35
C ASN A 243 4.92 -9.25 31.94
N LYS A 244 5.44 -10.48 31.77
CA LYS A 244 4.91 -11.65 32.48
C LYS A 244 5.05 -11.39 33.98
N ASP A 245 4.00 -11.72 34.73
CA ASP A 245 4.01 -11.64 36.19
C ASP A 245 3.77 -13.06 36.74
N PRO A 246 4.84 -13.78 37.13
CA PRO A 246 4.73 -15.14 37.65
C PRO A 246 3.99 -15.23 38.98
N SER A 247 4.04 -14.18 39.81
CA SER A 247 3.46 -14.18 41.17
C SER A 247 1.93 -14.30 41.16
N ILE A 248 1.30 -13.77 40.12
CA ILE A 248 -0.16 -13.78 39.92
C ILE A 248 -0.57 -14.55 38.66
N GLN A 249 0.33 -15.41 38.14
CA GLN A 249 0.12 -16.28 36.97
C GLN A 249 -0.39 -15.54 35.71
N LYS A 250 -0.02 -14.26 35.53
CA LYS A 250 -0.47 -13.49 34.35
C LYS A 250 0.55 -13.57 33.22
N PRO A 251 0.13 -14.00 32.00
CA PRO A 251 1.02 -14.01 30.85
C PRO A 251 1.42 -12.59 30.46
N GLN A 252 2.48 -12.50 29.65
CA GLN A 252 2.84 -11.26 28.99
C GLN A 252 1.65 -10.76 28.15
N ARG A 253 1.38 -9.46 28.17
CA ARG A 253 0.18 -8.90 27.52
C ARG A 253 0.49 -7.58 26.85
N LEU A 254 -0.11 -7.33 25.70
CA LEU A 254 -0.17 -6.00 25.09
C LEU A 254 -1.60 -5.51 25.16
N TYR A 255 -1.85 -4.37 25.79
CA TYR A 255 -3.17 -3.74 25.74
C TYR A 255 -3.16 -2.45 24.92
N VAL A 256 -4.32 -2.15 24.32
CA VAL A 256 -4.63 -0.92 23.60
C VAL A 256 -5.92 -0.33 24.15
N ASP A 257 -5.85 0.88 24.69
CA ASP A 257 -6.98 1.66 25.20
C ASP A 257 -7.47 2.63 24.14
N LEU A 258 -8.74 2.48 23.76
CA LEU A 258 -9.42 3.30 22.78
C LEU A 258 -10.24 4.37 23.52
N LYS A 259 -9.88 5.65 23.39
CA LYS A 259 -10.56 6.74 24.11
C LYS A 259 -11.84 7.16 23.38
N ASN A 260 -12.83 7.63 24.14
CA ASN A 260 -14.14 8.04 23.63
C ASN A 260 -14.89 6.91 22.88
N THR A 261 -14.81 5.69 23.40
CA THR A 261 -15.40 4.51 22.77
C THR A 261 -16.29 3.69 23.69
N ARG A 262 -17.18 2.92 23.07
CA ARG A 262 -17.93 1.83 23.70
C ARG A 262 -17.80 0.53 22.90
N VAL A 263 -18.01 -0.59 23.58
CA VAL A 263 -18.16 -1.90 22.94
C VAL A 263 -19.38 -1.86 22.03
N GLY A 264 -19.19 -2.13 20.73
CA GLY A 264 -20.29 -2.19 19.78
C GLY A 264 -21.13 -3.46 19.96
N PRO A 265 -22.43 -3.43 19.60
CA PRO A 265 -23.37 -4.54 19.88
C PRO A 265 -23.02 -5.84 19.16
N LYS A 266 -22.27 -5.78 18.05
CA LYS A 266 -21.84 -6.96 17.26
C LYS A 266 -20.36 -7.31 17.47
N LEU A 267 -19.68 -6.68 18.43
CA LEU A 267 -18.27 -6.94 18.67
C LEU A 267 -18.12 -8.28 19.40
N SER A 268 -17.45 -9.24 18.78
CA SER A 268 -16.94 -10.40 19.52
C SER A 268 -15.86 -9.93 20.49
N THR A 269 -16.14 -10.06 21.79
CA THR A 269 -15.27 -9.61 22.88
C THR A 269 -14.15 -10.60 23.19
N ILE A 270 -14.24 -11.83 22.70
CA ILE A 270 -13.22 -12.87 22.87
C ILE A 270 -12.95 -13.49 21.51
N VAL A 271 -11.71 -13.35 21.05
CA VAL A 271 -11.24 -13.90 19.77
C VAL A 271 -10.11 -14.89 20.06
N PRO A 272 -10.36 -16.20 20.04
CA PRO A 272 -9.32 -17.20 20.18
C PRO A 272 -8.41 -17.17 18.93
N ILE A 273 -7.10 -17.03 19.15
CA ILE A 273 -6.10 -17.00 18.06
C ILE A 273 -5.34 -18.32 18.01
N ARG A 274 -4.93 -18.83 19.17
CA ARG A 274 -4.31 -20.15 19.36
C ARG A 274 -3.09 -20.43 18.46
N ASP A 275 -2.33 -19.41 18.06
CA ASP A 275 -1.10 -19.59 17.27
C ASP A 275 0.16 -19.61 18.16
N ASN A 276 1.35 -19.60 17.55
CA ASN A 276 2.64 -19.67 18.25
C ASN A 276 2.97 -18.39 19.05
N LEU A 277 2.32 -17.26 18.74
CA LEU A 277 2.62 -15.95 19.32
C LEU A 277 1.58 -15.53 20.34
N LEU A 278 0.30 -15.82 20.12
CA LEU A 278 -0.84 -15.33 20.87
C LEU A 278 -1.79 -16.48 21.25
N LYS A 279 -2.25 -16.45 22.51
CA LYS A 279 -3.37 -17.29 22.96
C LYS A 279 -4.68 -16.78 22.38
N GLY A 280 -4.88 -15.46 22.42
CA GLY A 280 -6.10 -14.81 21.93
C GLY A 280 -6.06 -13.30 22.11
N ALA A 281 -7.15 -12.66 21.67
CA ALA A 281 -7.40 -11.25 21.87
C ALA A 281 -8.76 -11.05 22.55
N ARG A 282 -8.84 -10.07 23.46
CA ARG A 282 -10.05 -9.76 24.23
C ARG A 282 -10.35 -8.28 24.15
N ALA A 283 -11.61 -7.91 23.97
CA ALA A 283 -12.08 -6.54 24.02
C ALA A 283 -13.09 -6.38 25.15
N GLY A 284 -12.99 -5.31 25.94
CA GLY A 284 -13.93 -5.04 27.01
C GLY A 284 -14.05 -3.55 27.31
N GLN A 285 -15.17 -3.16 27.92
CA GLN A 285 -15.37 -1.80 28.40
C GLN A 285 -14.45 -1.58 29.62
N HIS A 286 -13.41 -0.77 29.49
CA HIS A 286 -12.42 -0.54 30.56
C HIS A 286 -12.82 0.60 31.49
N THR A 287 -13.44 1.65 30.94
CA THR A 287 -14.04 2.76 31.70
C THR A 287 -15.35 3.14 31.03
N ARG A 288 -16.14 4.05 31.61
CA ARG A 288 -17.37 4.58 30.99
C ARG A 288 -17.17 5.13 29.57
N SER A 289 -15.96 5.53 29.19
CA SER A 289 -15.65 6.13 27.88
C SER A 289 -14.43 5.52 27.18
N SER A 290 -14.05 4.29 27.51
CA SER A 290 -12.97 3.61 26.79
C SER A 290 -13.12 2.10 26.75
N VAL A 291 -12.97 1.54 25.55
CA VAL A 291 -12.72 0.11 25.32
C VAL A 291 -11.23 -0.18 25.49
N ARG A 292 -10.89 -1.30 26.12
CA ARG A 292 -9.54 -1.88 26.12
C ARG A 292 -9.54 -3.16 25.32
N VAL A 293 -8.59 -3.28 24.40
CA VAL A 293 -8.27 -4.54 23.72
C VAL A 293 -6.99 -5.09 24.34
N VAL A 294 -6.97 -6.36 24.71
CA VAL A 294 -5.85 -7.07 25.35
C VAL A 294 -5.46 -8.26 24.47
N LEU A 295 -4.17 -8.38 24.16
CA LEU A 295 -3.59 -9.54 23.51
C LEU A 295 -2.87 -10.38 24.57
N ASP A 296 -3.26 -11.64 24.70
CA ASP A 296 -2.62 -12.60 25.59
C ASP A 296 -1.47 -13.28 24.85
N ILE A 297 -0.23 -12.89 25.19
CA ILE A 297 0.98 -13.26 24.44
C ILE A 297 1.57 -14.57 24.98
N LYS A 298 1.90 -15.49 24.08
CA LYS A 298 2.77 -16.65 24.33
C LYS A 298 4.23 -16.24 24.19
N THR A 299 4.60 -15.71 23.02
CA THR A 299 5.96 -15.26 22.70
C THR A 299 5.91 -13.99 21.85
N ILE A 300 6.88 -13.11 22.03
CA ILE A 300 6.97 -11.83 21.30
C ILE A 300 8.43 -11.41 21.21
N ASP A 301 8.85 -11.04 20.01
CA ASP A 301 10.13 -10.36 19.78
C ASP A 301 9.90 -8.85 19.68
N THR A 302 9.06 -8.45 18.72
CA THR A 302 8.75 -7.06 18.44
C THR A 302 7.26 -6.88 18.14
N PHE A 303 6.78 -5.65 18.29
CA PHE A 303 5.42 -5.29 17.87
C PHE A 303 5.34 -3.90 17.25
N LYS A 304 4.28 -3.66 16.49
CA LYS A 304 3.95 -2.35 15.90
C LYS A 304 2.45 -2.10 16.04
N VAL A 305 2.08 -0.91 16.52
CA VAL A 305 0.69 -0.45 16.54
C VAL A 305 0.57 0.80 15.67
N PHE A 306 -0.36 0.82 14.72
CA PHE A 306 -0.57 1.97 13.82
C PHE A 306 -2.01 2.06 13.34
N SER A 307 -2.40 3.22 12.80
CA SER A 307 -3.75 3.44 12.25
C SER A 307 -3.77 3.44 10.72
N LEU A 308 -4.84 2.91 10.15
CA LEU A 308 -5.24 3.09 8.76
C LEU A 308 -6.51 3.92 8.73
N TYR A 309 -6.67 4.74 7.70
CA TYR A 309 -7.82 5.63 7.52
C TYR A 309 -8.62 5.15 6.30
N ASN A 310 -9.94 5.30 6.34
CA ASN A 310 -10.90 4.96 5.28
C ASN A 310 -10.93 3.47 4.86
N PRO A 311 -11.62 2.58 5.62
CA PRO A 311 -12.24 2.83 6.93
C PRO A 311 -11.18 2.90 8.04
N PHE A 312 -11.51 3.62 9.13
CA PHE A 312 -10.60 3.77 10.26
C PHE A 312 -10.39 2.43 10.98
N ARG A 313 -9.11 2.05 11.13
CA ARG A 313 -8.70 0.78 11.72
C ARG A 313 -7.42 0.98 12.52
N ILE A 314 -7.31 0.33 13.66
CA ILE A 314 -6.05 0.19 14.38
C ILE A 314 -5.50 -1.20 14.10
N VAL A 315 -4.26 -1.26 13.62
CA VAL A 315 -3.55 -2.49 13.26
C VAL A 315 -2.44 -2.72 14.28
N ILE A 316 -2.37 -3.94 14.81
CA ILE A 316 -1.35 -4.41 15.73
C ILE A 316 -0.64 -5.59 15.06
N ASP A 317 0.65 -5.44 14.79
CA ASP A 317 1.51 -6.51 14.30
C ASP A 317 2.35 -7.03 15.47
N ILE A 318 2.30 -8.34 15.71
CA ILE A 318 3.11 -9.07 16.70
C ILE A 318 4.04 -9.99 15.92
N ASN A 319 5.35 -9.87 16.11
CA ASN A 319 6.34 -10.76 15.49
C ASN A 319 6.96 -11.66 16.55
N GLY A 320 7.20 -12.92 16.20
CA GLY A 320 7.96 -13.87 17.02
C GLY A 320 9.40 -14.02 16.58
N LYS A 321 10.23 -14.61 17.44
CA LYS A 321 11.53 -15.16 17.08
C LYS A 321 11.29 -16.53 16.45
N GLY A 322 10.97 -16.58 15.15
CA GLY A 322 10.68 -17.86 14.51
C GLY A 322 11.94 -18.67 14.23
N THR A 323 12.11 -19.81 14.89
CA THR A 323 12.55 -21.04 14.21
C THR A 323 11.30 -21.66 13.58
N ILE A 324 11.39 -22.01 12.30
CA ILE A 324 10.35 -22.79 11.61
C ILE A 324 10.46 -24.20 12.18
N THR A 325 9.60 -24.57 13.12
CA THR A 325 9.32 -25.98 13.37
C THR A 325 8.16 -26.36 12.48
N ASP A 326 8.49 -26.91 11.31
CA ASP A 326 7.57 -27.62 10.45
C ASP A 326 6.98 -28.79 11.26
N GLN A 327 5.68 -28.70 11.54
CA GLN A 327 4.83 -29.82 11.88
C GLN A 327 3.67 -29.79 10.88
N ASP A 328 4.05 -29.97 9.61
CA ASP A 328 3.37 -30.78 8.59
C ASP A 328 4.04 -30.50 7.24
N GLY A 329 4.69 -31.53 6.71
CA GLY A 329 5.61 -31.45 5.59
C GLY A 329 4.95 -31.10 4.25
N SER A 330 5.22 -29.88 3.78
CA SER A 330 5.58 -29.60 2.39
C SER A 330 6.12 -28.15 2.30
N PRO A 331 7.22 -27.89 1.59
CA PRO A 331 7.69 -26.53 1.38
C PRO A 331 6.75 -25.83 0.40
N GLY A 332 5.68 -25.25 0.92
CA GLY A 332 4.74 -24.45 0.15
C GLY A 332 5.40 -23.12 -0.26
N ILE A 333 5.71 -22.99 -1.55
CA ILE A 333 6.01 -21.71 -2.19
C ILE A 333 4.96 -20.67 -1.72
N PRO A 334 5.34 -19.45 -1.28
CA PRO A 334 4.39 -18.47 -0.78
C PRO A 334 3.32 -18.17 -1.83
N HIS A 335 2.11 -18.69 -1.63
CA HIS A 335 1.03 -18.53 -2.58
C HIS A 335 0.64 -17.04 -2.64
N PRO A 336 0.49 -16.41 -3.82
CA PRO A 336 0.09 -15.00 -3.95
C PRO A 336 -1.23 -14.65 -3.25
N GLN A 337 -2.10 -15.64 -3.06
CA GLN A 337 -3.33 -15.54 -2.26
C GLN A 337 -3.07 -15.29 -0.77
N ALA A 338 -1.94 -15.75 -0.23
CA ALA A 338 -1.52 -15.49 1.14
C ALA A 338 -1.21 -13.99 1.33
N LEU A 339 -0.61 -13.32 0.32
CA LEU A 339 -0.28 -11.89 0.34
C LEU A 339 -1.53 -10.99 0.26
N ALA A 340 -2.48 -11.35 -0.59
CA ALA A 340 -3.79 -10.70 -0.69
C ALA A 340 -4.61 -10.84 0.61
N ARG A 341 -4.61 -12.04 1.22
CA ARG A 341 -5.19 -12.29 2.56
C ARG A 341 -4.41 -11.56 3.67
N GLN A 342 -3.08 -11.46 3.57
CA GLN A 342 -2.16 -10.72 4.47
C GLN A 342 -2.46 -9.22 4.58
N LEU A 343 -2.95 -8.65 3.48
CA LEU A 343 -3.30 -7.24 3.35
C LEU A 343 -4.80 -6.98 3.55
N ALA A 344 -5.61 -8.04 3.74
CA ALA A 344 -7.07 -7.99 3.66
C ALA A 344 -7.55 -7.32 2.35
N LEU A 345 -6.85 -7.56 1.24
CA LEU A 345 -7.19 -7.08 -0.09
C LEU A 345 -7.83 -8.23 -0.87
N ASN A 346 -9.13 -8.15 -1.16
CA ASN A 346 -9.70 -8.92 -2.27
C ASN A 346 -9.07 -8.40 -3.57
N VAL A 347 -8.14 -9.15 -4.16
CA VAL A 347 -7.50 -8.79 -5.44
C VAL A 347 -8.35 -9.34 -6.58
N ASN A 348 -9.08 -8.44 -7.26
CA ASN A 348 -10.03 -8.80 -8.32
C ASN A 348 -9.51 -8.45 -9.74
N ARG A 349 -8.30 -7.88 -9.87
CA ARG A 349 -7.81 -7.35 -11.15
C ARG A 349 -6.29 -7.25 -11.19
N ILE A 350 -5.71 -7.81 -12.25
CA ILE A 350 -4.30 -7.64 -12.62
C ILE A 350 -4.25 -6.80 -13.90
N VAL A 351 -3.33 -5.84 -13.94
CA VAL A 351 -3.12 -4.97 -15.10
C VAL A 351 -1.66 -5.12 -15.52
N ILE A 352 -1.43 -5.40 -16.80
CA ILE A 352 -0.11 -5.51 -17.40
C ILE A 352 0.09 -4.27 -18.26
N ASP A 353 1.15 -3.51 -17.98
CA ASP A 353 1.46 -2.26 -18.67
C ASP A 353 2.70 -2.44 -19.55
N PRO A 354 2.54 -2.64 -20.87
CA PRO A 354 3.66 -2.59 -21.79
C PRO A 354 4.18 -1.15 -21.87
N GLY A 355 5.45 -0.94 -21.50
CA GLY A 355 6.09 0.38 -21.56
C GLY A 355 6.09 1.01 -22.96
N HIS A 356 6.24 2.33 -23.02
CA HIS A 356 6.25 3.11 -24.27
C HIS A 356 4.96 2.96 -25.11
N GLY A 357 4.97 3.46 -26.34
CA GLY A 357 3.83 3.35 -27.26
C GLY A 357 3.53 4.64 -28.03
N GLY A 358 2.88 4.48 -29.18
CA GLY A 358 2.55 5.62 -30.04
C GLY A 358 3.80 6.38 -30.49
N LYS A 359 3.88 7.66 -30.11
CA LYS A 359 4.97 8.57 -30.46
C LYS A 359 6.26 8.35 -29.69
N ASP A 360 6.20 7.67 -28.54
CA ASP A 360 7.39 7.25 -27.81
C ASP A 360 7.74 5.80 -28.20
N PRO A 361 8.77 5.58 -29.02
CA PRO A 361 9.20 4.23 -29.41
C PRO A 361 9.91 3.48 -28.26
N GLY A 362 10.34 4.19 -27.22
CA GLY A 362 11.30 3.69 -26.25
C GLY A 362 12.69 3.48 -26.86
N ALA A 363 13.53 2.70 -26.18
CA ALA A 363 14.89 2.46 -26.63
C ALA A 363 14.93 1.73 -27.99
N PRO A 364 15.79 2.15 -28.93
CA PRO A 364 16.06 1.37 -30.13
C PRO A 364 16.81 0.07 -29.78
N GLY A 365 16.45 -1.02 -30.43
CA GLY A 365 17.12 -2.31 -30.29
C GLY A 365 18.42 -2.40 -31.09
N CYS A 366 19.25 -3.40 -30.77
CA CYS A 366 20.50 -3.69 -31.49
C CYS A 366 20.29 -4.13 -32.95
N TYR A 367 19.07 -4.55 -33.33
CA TYR A 367 18.70 -4.89 -34.70
C TYR A 367 17.89 -3.77 -35.36
N LYS A 368 18.17 -3.51 -36.65
CA LYS A 368 17.50 -2.45 -37.41
C LYS A 368 15.98 -2.66 -37.42
N GLY A 369 15.24 -1.63 -37.03
CA GLY A 369 13.77 -1.65 -36.98
C GLY A 369 13.16 -2.22 -35.71
N VAL A 370 13.97 -2.67 -34.74
CA VAL A 370 13.47 -3.11 -33.43
C VAL A 370 13.39 -1.92 -32.49
N VAL A 371 12.24 -1.74 -31.84
CA VAL A 371 12.01 -0.68 -30.85
C VAL A 371 11.31 -1.25 -29.62
N GLU A 372 11.66 -0.73 -28.43
CA GLU A 372 11.24 -1.24 -27.13
C GLU A 372 9.71 -1.40 -27.02
N LYS A 373 8.93 -0.42 -27.49
CA LYS A 373 7.45 -0.46 -27.46
C LYS A 373 6.87 -1.73 -28.07
N ASP A 374 7.49 -2.28 -29.10
CA ASP A 374 6.96 -3.44 -29.81
C ASP A 374 7.30 -4.74 -29.06
N ILE A 375 8.48 -4.80 -28.45
CA ILE A 375 8.91 -5.94 -27.63
C ILE A 375 8.06 -6.03 -26.37
N VAL A 376 7.94 -4.93 -25.62
CA VAL A 376 7.23 -4.93 -24.33
C VAL A 376 5.74 -5.18 -24.52
N LEU A 377 5.14 -4.74 -25.64
CA LEU A 377 3.77 -5.09 -26.01
C LEU A 377 3.61 -6.59 -26.29
N GLN A 378 4.55 -7.20 -27.01
CA GLN A 378 4.51 -8.64 -27.29
C GLN A 378 4.68 -9.48 -26.02
N VAL A 379 5.63 -9.13 -25.15
CA VAL A 379 5.84 -9.79 -23.86
C VAL A 379 4.60 -9.65 -22.97
N SER A 380 4.04 -8.46 -22.86
CA SER A 380 2.85 -8.19 -22.05
C SER A 380 1.64 -8.99 -22.52
N LYS A 381 1.43 -9.12 -23.83
CA LYS A 381 0.36 -9.97 -24.40
C LYS A 381 0.56 -11.45 -24.07
N LYS A 382 1.80 -11.96 -24.11
CA LYS A 382 2.11 -13.36 -23.75
C LYS A 382 1.88 -13.61 -22.25
N LEU A 383 2.28 -12.67 -21.40
CA LEU A 383 2.06 -12.73 -19.96
C LEU A 383 0.56 -12.69 -19.62
N GLY A 384 -0.22 -11.81 -20.27
CA GLY A 384 -1.67 -11.71 -20.11
C GLY A 384 -2.37 -13.04 -20.34
N LYS A 385 -2.06 -13.70 -21.46
CA LYS A 385 -2.61 -15.03 -21.79
C LYS A 385 -2.27 -16.09 -20.74
N LYS A 386 -1.04 -16.09 -20.21
CA LYS A 386 -0.63 -17.04 -19.16
C LYS A 386 -1.38 -16.78 -17.86
N ILE A 387 -1.52 -15.51 -17.45
CA ILE A 387 -2.26 -15.12 -16.25
C ILE A 387 -3.76 -15.48 -16.39
N GLU A 388 -4.35 -15.25 -17.56
CA GLU A 388 -5.74 -15.64 -17.85
C GLU A 388 -5.95 -17.16 -17.77
N ALA A 389 -5.01 -17.95 -18.29
CA ALA A 389 -5.07 -19.41 -18.21
C ALA A 389 -4.97 -19.91 -16.75
N GLU A 390 -4.02 -19.39 -15.97
CA GLU A 390 -3.81 -19.79 -14.56
C GLU A 390 -4.95 -19.31 -13.64
N LEU A 391 -5.49 -18.11 -13.83
CA LEU A 391 -6.58 -17.57 -13.00
C LEU A 391 -7.98 -18.03 -13.45
N GLY A 392 -8.17 -18.24 -14.75
CA GLY A 392 -9.39 -18.80 -15.33
C GLY A 392 -9.61 -20.26 -14.94
N PHE A 393 -8.53 -21.02 -14.72
CA PHE A 393 -8.56 -22.38 -14.20
C PHE A 393 -9.07 -22.47 -12.75
N VAL A 394 -8.72 -21.49 -11.90
CA VAL A 394 -8.91 -21.59 -10.44
C VAL A 394 -10.24 -20.97 -9.95
N SER A 395 -10.94 -20.15 -10.74
CA SER A 395 -12.01 -19.28 -10.20
C SER A 395 -13.36 -19.30 -10.92
N HIS A 396 -13.56 -20.16 -11.93
CA HIS A 396 -14.82 -20.17 -12.70
C HIS A 396 -15.38 -21.59 -12.90
N ASP A 397 -16.35 -22.01 -12.05
CA ASP A 397 -16.98 -23.34 -12.08
C ASP A 397 -17.52 -23.76 -13.46
N LYS A 398 -18.04 -22.80 -14.24
CA LYS A 398 -18.52 -23.06 -15.60
C LYS A 398 -17.39 -23.38 -16.57
N GLU A 399 -16.23 -22.74 -16.41
CA GLU A 399 -15.07 -22.98 -17.26
C GLU A 399 -14.38 -24.29 -16.88
N CYS A 400 -14.26 -24.58 -15.59
CA CYS A 400 -13.81 -25.87 -15.09
C CYS A 400 -14.66 -27.03 -15.66
N LYS A 401 -16.00 -26.90 -15.63
CA LYS A 401 -16.92 -27.88 -16.23
C LYS A 401 -16.81 -27.98 -17.76
N ARG A 402 -16.48 -26.90 -18.47
CA ARG A 402 -16.27 -26.94 -19.93
C ARG A 402 -14.97 -27.63 -20.27
N LEU A 403 -13.91 -27.38 -19.52
CA LEU A 403 -12.59 -27.98 -19.72
C LEU A 403 -12.55 -29.49 -19.48
N THR A 404 -13.54 -30.06 -18.76
CA THR A 404 -13.70 -31.52 -18.65
C THR A 404 -14.49 -32.14 -19.81
N MET A 405 -15.06 -31.33 -20.72
CA MET A 405 -15.78 -31.83 -21.89
C MET A 405 -14.84 -31.98 -23.09
N SER A 406 -14.73 -33.19 -23.65
CA SER A 406 -13.91 -33.49 -24.83
C SER A 406 -14.19 -32.53 -26.01
N LYS A 407 -15.46 -32.25 -26.31
CA LYS A 407 -15.84 -31.30 -27.37
C LYS A 407 -15.23 -29.90 -27.20
N TYR A 408 -15.09 -29.42 -25.96
CA TYR A 408 -14.51 -28.11 -25.68
C TYR A 408 -12.97 -28.15 -25.72
N GLN A 409 -12.37 -29.25 -25.27
CA GLN A 409 -10.95 -29.51 -25.43
C GLN A 409 -10.56 -29.53 -26.92
N ASP A 410 -11.34 -30.20 -27.76
CA ASP A 410 -11.12 -30.23 -29.22
C ASP A 410 -11.24 -28.83 -29.84
N GLN A 411 -12.21 -28.02 -29.41
CA GLN A 411 -12.34 -26.63 -29.85
C GLN A 411 -11.11 -25.79 -29.47
N LEU A 412 -10.58 -25.97 -28.25
CA LEU A 412 -9.36 -25.30 -27.78
C LEU A 412 -8.15 -25.73 -28.61
N VAL A 413 -7.96 -27.02 -28.83
CA VAL A 413 -6.88 -27.58 -29.64
C VAL A 413 -6.94 -27.03 -31.07
N ASN A 414 -8.12 -27.07 -31.71
CA ASN A 414 -8.31 -26.53 -33.06
C ASN A 414 -8.02 -25.03 -33.14
N GLY A 415 -8.47 -24.24 -32.15
CA GLY A 415 -8.18 -22.81 -32.09
C GLY A 415 -6.69 -22.49 -31.97
N ILE A 416 -5.94 -23.31 -31.22
CA ILE A 416 -4.47 -23.21 -31.11
C ILE A 416 -3.81 -23.55 -32.44
N VAL A 417 -4.19 -24.68 -33.06
CA VAL A 417 -3.66 -25.13 -34.35
C VAL A 417 -3.88 -24.08 -35.44
N ASP A 418 -5.08 -23.50 -35.53
CA ASP A 418 -5.40 -22.47 -36.51
C ASP A 418 -4.64 -21.16 -36.25
N GLY A 419 -4.41 -20.82 -34.98
CA GLY A 419 -3.54 -19.72 -34.58
C GLY A 419 -2.09 -19.91 -35.08
N ILE A 420 -1.55 -21.11 -34.90
CA ILE A 420 -0.21 -21.48 -35.37
C ILE A 420 -0.14 -21.43 -36.90
N ARG A 421 -1.13 -21.98 -37.62
CA ARG A 421 -1.22 -21.92 -39.09
C ARG A 421 -1.21 -20.48 -39.60
N ARG A 422 -2.00 -19.58 -38.98
CA ARG A 422 -2.03 -18.15 -39.35
C ARG A 422 -0.69 -17.47 -39.10
N TYR A 423 -0.02 -17.79 -37.98
CA TYR A 423 1.30 -17.25 -37.67
C TYR A 423 2.34 -17.70 -38.69
N ILE A 424 2.38 -19.00 -39.02
CA ILE A 424 3.29 -19.56 -40.03
C ILE A 424 3.06 -18.92 -41.41
N LYS A 425 1.79 -18.72 -41.80
CA LYS A 425 1.44 -18.04 -43.05
C LYS A 425 1.94 -16.59 -43.07
N LYS A 426 1.89 -15.89 -41.94
CA LYS A 426 2.35 -14.49 -41.81
C LYS A 426 3.87 -14.37 -41.91
N ILE A 427 4.62 -15.33 -41.37
CA ILE A 427 6.10 -15.31 -41.42
C ILE A 427 6.67 -15.84 -42.75
N LYS A 428 5.90 -16.62 -43.50
CA LYS A 428 6.27 -17.14 -44.83
C LYS A 428 5.78 -16.28 -46.00
N ALA A 429 5.01 -15.23 -45.74
CA ALA A 429 4.58 -14.31 -46.79
C ALA A 429 5.82 -13.53 -47.27
N PRO A 430 6.17 -13.57 -48.57
CA PRO A 430 7.27 -12.77 -49.09
C PRO A 430 6.94 -11.29 -48.87
N VAL A 431 7.91 -10.56 -48.36
CA VAL A 431 7.84 -9.11 -48.23
C VAL A 431 7.92 -8.55 -49.65
N ILE A 432 6.77 -8.21 -50.24
CA ILE A 432 6.67 -7.48 -51.51
C ILE A 432 6.92 -6.00 -51.24
#